data_AF-A0A968I7J5-F1
#
_entry.id   AF-A0A968I7J5-F1
#
_cell.length_a   1.000
_cell.length_b   1.000
_cell.length_c   1.000
_cell.angle_alpha   90.00
_cell.angle_beta   90.00
_cell.angle_gamma   90.00
#
_symmetry.space_group_name_H-M   'P 1'
#
loop_
_entity.id
_entity.type
_entity.pdbx_description
1 polymer ?
#
loop_
_entity_poly.entity_id
_entity_poly.type
_entity_poly.pdbx_seq_one_letter_code
_entity_poly.pdbx_strand_id
1 'polypeptide(L)'
;MKIALDPGHGNQNVSDEYDPGAVGGGLEEADIALAWAITGKWVLNQMGIDVWLTRDDDSDPTPLMSRDERAEAQGCTHYISLHCNAAGLTATGTEVFYRDAADKRWAGLVLGAAVGALKLRNRGLKTEDQSPRDRLHVLDFRGSACLLELGFISSPWDRPRLVNRTNRIAFWDRLAAQLQS
;
A
#
# COMPACT_ATOMS: atom_id res chain seq x y z
N MET A 1 -7.64 2.84 -17.43
CA MET A 1 -7.44 2.36 -16.04
C MET A 1 -7.09 3.57 -15.20
N LYS A 2 -7.64 3.65 -13.98
CA LYS A 2 -7.25 4.66 -12.99
C LYS A 2 -7.03 3.97 -11.65
N ILE A 3 -5.89 4.24 -11.02
CA ILE A 3 -5.46 3.56 -9.79
C ILE A 3 -5.59 4.52 -8.62
N ALA A 4 -6.33 4.12 -7.59
CA ALA A 4 -6.26 4.75 -6.28
C ALA A 4 -5.06 4.18 -5.51
N LEU A 5 -4.18 5.06 -5.03
CA LEU A 5 -3.18 4.69 -4.05
C LEU A 5 -3.58 5.29 -2.71
N ASP A 6 -3.64 4.46 -1.70
CA ASP A 6 -4.08 4.83 -0.38
C ASP A 6 -2.93 4.68 0.61
N PRO A 7 -2.26 5.78 0.98
CA PRO A 7 -1.32 5.76 2.08
C PRO A 7 -2.08 5.44 3.38
N GLY A 8 -1.80 4.28 3.98
CA GLY A 8 -2.32 3.91 5.28
C GLY A 8 -2.08 5.00 6.33
N HIS A 9 -2.95 5.05 7.35
CA HIS A 9 -2.80 5.96 8.49
C HIS A 9 -2.81 7.45 8.08
N GLY A 10 -2.20 8.33 8.87
CA GLY A 10 -2.21 9.78 8.68
C GLY A 10 -3.31 10.48 9.49
N ASN A 11 -3.63 11.71 9.12
CA ASN A 11 -4.58 12.53 9.86
C ASN A 11 -6.03 12.06 9.71
N GLN A 12 -6.74 12.05 10.82
CA GLN A 12 -8.17 11.72 10.90
C GLN A 12 -8.50 10.29 10.42
N ASN A 13 -7.62 9.30 10.64
CA ASN A 13 -7.81 7.94 10.13
C ASN A 13 -8.96 7.19 10.84
N VAL A 14 -8.96 7.15 12.17
CA VAL A 14 -9.97 6.44 13.00
C VAL A 14 -10.61 7.38 14.03
N SER A 15 -9.84 8.30 14.59
CA SER A 15 -10.28 9.45 15.40
C SER A 15 -9.90 10.75 14.69
N ASP A 16 -10.34 11.92 15.17
CA ASP A 16 -9.93 13.24 14.65
C ASP A 16 -8.46 13.61 14.95
N GLU A 17 -7.61 12.61 15.22
CA GLU A 17 -6.20 12.76 15.56
C GLU A 17 -5.30 12.12 14.49
N TYR A 18 -4.03 12.52 14.50
CA TYR A 18 -3.01 11.92 13.66
C TYR A 18 -2.70 10.48 14.11
N ASP A 19 -2.81 9.54 13.18
CA ASP A 19 -2.45 8.14 13.36
C ASP A 19 -1.09 7.89 12.67
N PRO A 20 0.00 7.63 13.42
CA PRO A 20 1.30 7.31 12.82
C PRO A 20 1.36 5.88 12.24
N GLY A 21 0.35 5.05 12.54
CA GLY A 21 0.41 3.60 12.34
C GLY A 21 1.49 2.95 13.20
N ALA A 22 2.10 1.88 12.69
CA ALA A 22 3.21 1.25 13.37
C ALA A 22 4.46 2.17 13.39
N VAL A 23 5.14 2.22 14.54
CA VAL A 23 6.37 3.01 14.73
C VAL A 23 7.56 2.08 14.96
N GLY A 24 8.65 2.28 14.23
CA GLY A 24 9.81 1.40 14.23
C GLY A 24 11.14 2.13 14.04
N GLY A 25 11.92 2.20 15.13
CA GLY A 25 13.26 2.79 15.16
C GLY A 25 13.34 4.19 14.54
N GLY A 26 12.43 5.07 15.00
CA GLY A 26 12.36 6.48 14.62
C GLY A 26 11.61 6.78 13.33
N LEU A 27 10.92 5.79 12.76
CA LEU A 27 10.10 5.95 11.56
C LEU A 27 8.64 5.63 11.87
N GLU A 28 7.74 6.31 11.17
CA GLU A 28 6.29 6.10 11.23
C GLU A 28 5.81 5.43 9.93
N GLU A 29 4.83 4.55 10.05
CA GLU A 29 4.22 3.86 8.91
C GLU A 29 3.52 4.86 7.98
N ALA A 30 2.83 5.86 8.54
CA ALA A 30 2.13 6.90 7.78
C ALA A 30 3.06 7.63 6.79
N ASP A 31 4.25 8.02 7.25
CA ASP A 31 5.28 8.69 6.42
C ASP A 31 5.80 7.79 5.30
N ILE A 32 6.08 6.53 5.63
CA ILE A 32 6.56 5.55 4.65
C ILE A 32 5.49 5.33 3.59
N ALA A 33 4.26 5.03 3.98
CA ALA A 33 3.14 4.80 3.08
C ALA A 33 2.93 6.00 2.13
N LEU A 34 2.97 7.22 2.67
CA LEU A 34 2.83 8.46 1.88
C LEU A 34 3.95 8.61 0.85
N ALA A 35 5.21 8.41 1.26
CA ALA A 35 6.35 8.50 0.36
C ALA A 35 6.27 7.47 -0.78
N TRP A 36 5.76 6.27 -0.51
CA TRP A 36 5.50 5.25 -1.54
C TRP A 36 4.41 5.69 -2.51
N ALA A 37 3.29 6.20 -2.02
CA ALA A 37 2.17 6.65 -2.85
C ALA A 37 2.52 7.85 -3.73
N ILE A 38 3.19 8.88 -3.18
CA ILE A 38 3.64 10.05 -3.94
C ILE A 38 4.61 9.63 -5.05
N THR A 39 5.55 8.73 -4.73
CA THR A 39 6.46 8.18 -5.75
C THR A 39 5.66 7.43 -6.84
N GLY A 40 4.63 6.68 -6.44
CA GLY A 40 3.76 5.95 -7.36
C GLY A 40 2.97 6.86 -8.29
N LYS A 41 2.33 7.90 -7.75
CA LYS A 41 1.64 8.94 -8.52
C LYS A 41 2.58 9.55 -9.56
N TRP A 42 3.83 9.86 -9.19
CA TRP A 42 4.81 10.40 -10.13
C TRP A 42 5.18 9.37 -11.22
N VAL A 43 5.67 8.18 -10.85
CA VAL A 43 6.14 7.17 -11.81
C VAL A 43 5.03 6.73 -12.76
N LEU A 44 3.86 6.33 -12.22
CA LEU A 44 2.77 5.78 -13.01
C LEU A 44 2.18 6.80 -13.99
N ASN A 45 2.07 8.08 -13.58
CA ASN A 45 1.64 9.15 -14.49
C ASN A 45 2.62 9.36 -15.65
N GLN A 46 3.94 9.24 -15.43
CA GLN A 46 4.92 9.30 -16.53
C GLN A 46 4.75 8.15 -17.53
N MET A 47 4.12 7.04 -17.10
CA MET A 47 3.85 5.86 -17.92
C MET A 47 2.42 5.86 -18.48
N GLY A 48 1.68 6.97 -18.36
CA GLY A 48 0.33 7.14 -18.90
C GLY A 48 -0.77 6.45 -18.10
N ILE A 49 -0.50 6.07 -16.84
CA ILE A 49 -1.47 5.46 -15.93
C ILE A 49 -1.95 6.54 -14.95
N ASP A 50 -3.24 6.86 -15.00
CA ASP A 50 -3.86 7.86 -14.12
C ASP A 50 -3.89 7.38 -12.66
N VAL A 51 -3.45 8.25 -11.75
CA VAL A 51 -3.35 7.97 -10.31
C VAL A 51 -4.02 9.04 -9.48
N TRP A 52 -4.87 8.60 -8.56
CA TRP A 52 -5.46 9.44 -7.51
C TRP A 52 -4.99 8.94 -6.13
N LEU A 53 -4.77 9.86 -5.17
CA LEU A 53 -4.39 9.50 -3.80
C LEU A 53 -5.52 9.81 -2.82
N THR A 54 -5.69 8.98 -1.79
CA THR A 54 -6.61 9.27 -0.68
C THR A 54 -6.12 10.43 0.19
N ARG A 55 -4.80 10.64 0.25
CA ARG A 55 -4.14 11.85 0.77
C ARG A 55 -2.86 12.15 0.00
N ASP A 56 -2.58 13.43 -0.19
CA ASP A 56 -1.37 13.94 -0.81
C ASP A 56 -0.36 14.45 0.24
N ASP A 57 -0.80 14.70 1.49
CA ASP A 57 0.04 15.03 2.65
C ASP A 57 -0.55 14.53 4.00
N ASP A 58 0.05 14.93 5.12
CA ASP A 58 -0.40 14.55 6.48
C ASP A 58 -1.42 15.52 7.08
N SER A 59 -1.82 16.57 6.38
CA SER A 59 -2.90 17.47 6.79
C SER A 59 -4.26 17.02 6.26
N ASP A 60 -4.28 16.33 5.11
CA ASP A 60 -5.47 15.79 4.47
C ASP A 60 -6.23 14.79 5.36
N PRO A 61 -7.53 15.02 5.61
CA PRO A 61 -8.39 14.04 6.26
C PRO A 61 -8.50 12.72 5.48
N THR A 62 -8.23 11.60 6.13
CA THR A 62 -8.40 10.25 5.55
C THR A 62 -9.16 9.27 6.44
N PRO A 63 -10.44 9.58 6.79
CA PRO A 63 -11.24 8.70 7.60
C PRO A 63 -11.42 7.36 6.90
N LEU A 64 -11.06 6.28 7.60
CA LEU A 64 -10.98 4.91 7.10
C LEU A 64 -12.23 4.49 6.34
N MET A 65 -13.40 4.86 6.88
CA MET A 65 -14.72 4.52 6.34
C MET A 65 -15.06 5.20 5.01
N SER A 66 -14.25 6.16 4.55
CA SER A 66 -14.51 6.93 3.31
C SER A 66 -13.48 6.71 2.22
N ARG A 67 -12.37 6.00 2.50
CA ARG A 67 -11.21 5.94 1.60
C ARG A 67 -11.55 5.28 0.27
N ASP A 68 -12.26 4.17 0.33
CA ASP A 68 -12.79 3.40 -0.80
C ASP A 68 -13.90 4.18 -1.54
N GLU A 69 -14.88 4.72 -0.82
CA GLU A 69 -15.97 5.51 -1.42
C GLU A 69 -15.45 6.73 -2.19
N ARG A 70 -14.44 7.42 -1.64
CA ARG A 70 -13.78 8.54 -2.31
C ARG A 70 -13.04 8.10 -3.58
N ALA A 71 -12.36 6.95 -3.53
CA ALA A 71 -11.71 6.39 -4.71
C ALA A 71 -12.73 6.03 -5.81
N GLU A 72 -13.88 5.46 -5.43
CA GLU A 72 -14.98 5.18 -6.36
C GLU A 72 -15.54 6.46 -6.99
N ALA A 73 -15.79 7.49 -6.18
CA ALA A 73 -16.27 8.79 -6.64
C ALA A 73 -15.30 9.48 -7.62
N GLN A 74 -14.01 9.16 -7.52
CA GLN A 74 -12.96 9.65 -8.43
C GLN A 74 -12.81 8.81 -9.70
N GLY A 75 -13.64 7.78 -9.88
CA GLY A 75 -13.63 6.90 -11.05
C GLY A 75 -12.43 5.95 -11.08
N CYS A 76 -11.79 5.70 -9.93
CA CYS A 76 -10.75 4.67 -9.86
C CYS A 76 -11.37 3.29 -10.12
N THR A 77 -10.61 2.41 -10.75
CA THR A 77 -11.02 1.01 -11.02
C THR A 77 -10.13 -0.02 -10.33
N HIS A 78 -8.97 0.42 -9.84
CA HIS A 78 -8.00 -0.39 -9.09
C HIS A 78 -7.58 0.38 -7.85
N TYR A 79 -7.29 -0.34 -6.77
CA TYR A 79 -6.95 0.25 -5.47
C TYR A 79 -5.78 -0.50 -4.83
N ILE A 80 -4.80 0.25 -4.30
CA ILE A 80 -3.71 -0.28 -3.48
C ILE A 80 -3.65 0.51 -2.18
N SER A 81 -3.98 -0.14 -1.06
CA SER A 81 -3.65 0.39 0.26
C SER A 81 -2.20 0.04 0.62
N LEU A 82 -1.40 1.03 1.00
CA LEU A 82 0.03 0.88 1.28
C LEU A 82 0.26 0.94 2.78
N HIS A 83 0.84 -0.12 3.34
CA HIS A 83 1.04 -0.30 4.77
C HIS A 83 2.43 -0.86 5.08
N CYS A 84 2.79 -0.80 6.36
CA CYS A 84 3.94 -1.50 6.92
C CYS A 84 3.49 -2.41 8.06
N ASN A 85 4.00 -3.62 8.03
CA ASN A 85 3.75 -4.61 9.05
C ASN A 85 4.55 -4.27 10.32
N ALA A 86 4.14 -4.82 11.46
CA ALA A 86 4.91 -4.77 12.69
C ALA A 86 4.75 -6.07 13.50
N ALA A 87 5.88 -6.60 13.98
CA ALA A 87 5.96 -7.77 14.84
C ALA A 87 7.30 -7.78 15.59
N GLY A 88 7.74 -8.94 16.09
CA GLY A 88 9.09 -9.09 16.66
C GLY A 88 10.20 -8.69 15.67
N LEU A 89 11.36 -8.28 16.20
CA LEU A 89 12.47 -7.69 15.43
C LEU A 89 13.05 -8.58 14.31
N THR A 90 12.79 -9.89 14.36
CA THR A 90 13.25 -10.87 13.37
C THR A 90 12.25 -11.13 12.24
N ALA A 91 11.04 -10.56 12.34
CA ALA A 91 10.06 -10.64 11.27
C ALA A 91 10.57 -9.90 10.04
N THR A 92 10.34 -10.47 8.86
CA THR A 92 10.76 -9.89 7.58
C THR A 92 9.83 -10.35 6.48
N GLY A 93 9.67 -9.52 5.46
CA GLY A 93 9.04 -9.89 4.21
C GLY A 93 7.82 -9.04 3.87
N THR A 94 7.44 -9.11 2.60
CA THR A 94 6.27 -8.42 2.04
C THR A 94 5.14 -9.42 1.78
N GLU A 95 3.91 -8.98 1.99
CA GLU A 95 2.67 -9.72 1.72
C GLU A 95 1.60 -8.80 1.15
N VAL A 96 0.63 -9.38 0.47
CA VAL A 96 -0.53 -8.65 -0.04
C VAL A 96 -1.80 -9.34 0.43
N PHE A 97 -2.69 -8.57 1.04
CA PHE A 97 -4.05 -8.98 1.38
C PHE A 97 -5.02 -8.60 0.26
N TYR A 98 -5.99 -9.46 -0.01
CA TYR A 98 -7.00 -9.27 -1.04
C TYR A 98 -8.32 -9.92 -0.65
N ARG A 99 -9.41 -9.52 -1.30
CA ARG A 99 -10.77 -9.95 -0.93
C ARG A 99 -11.08 -11.37 -1.39
N ASP A 100 -11.00 -11.61 -2.70
CA ASP A 100 -11.48 -12.86 -3.32
C ASP A 100 -10.80 -13.18 -4.66
N ALA A 101 -11.34 -14.16 -5.40
CA ALA A 101 -10.80 -14.60 -6.68
C ALA A 101 -10.72 -13.50 -7.75
N ALA A 102 -11.60 -12.49 -7.72
CA ALA A 102 -11.57 -11.37 -8.65
C ALA A 102 -10.36 -10.46 -8.40
N ASP A 103 -9.98 -10.28 -7.13
CA ASP A 103 -8.86 -9.43 -6.72
C ASP A 103 -7.49 -10.15 -6.80
N LYS A 104 -7.49 -11.49 -6.85
CA LYS A 104 -6.26 -12.31 -6.80
C LYS A 104 -5.24 -11.95 -7.88
N ARG A 105 -5.69 -11.67 -9.11
CA ARG A 105 -4.79 -11.27 -10.20
C ARG A 105 -4.10 -9.95 -9.88
N TRP A 106 -4.87 -8.96 -9.45
CA TRP A 106 -4.36 -7.63 -9.09
C TRP A 106 -3.35 -7.71 -7.96
N ALA A 107 -3.72 -8.41 -6.88
CA ALA A 107 -2.85 -8.66 -5.74
C ALA A 107 -1.54 -9.39 -6.14
N GLY A 108 -1.62 -10.33 -7.08
CA GLY A 108 -0.45 -11.04 -7.61
C GLY A 108 0.54 -10.16 -8.36
N LEU A 109 0.05 -9.19 -9.15
CA LEU A 109 0.91 -8.21 -9.83
C LEU A 109 1.63 -7.33 -8.80
N VAL A 110 0.88 -6.78 -7.83
CA VAL A 110 1.40 -5.94 -6.76
C VAL A 110 2.45 -6.69 -5.93
N LEU A 111 2.19 -7.94 -5.53
CA LEU A 111 3.17 -8.76 -4.80
C LEU A 111 4.42 -9.04 -5.65
N GLY A 112 4.26 -9.37 -6.93
CA GLY A 112 5.38 -9.62 -7.84
C GLY A 112 6.29 -8.41 -7.99
N ALA A 113 5.72 -7.21 -8.13
CA ALA A 113 6.44 -5.95 -8.14
C ALA A 113 7.17 -5.71 -6.80
N ALA A 114 6.50 -5.94 -5.66
CA ALA A 114 7.06 -5.76 -4.32
C ALA A 114 8.27 -6.66 -4.08
N VAL A 115 8.14 -7.97 -4.33
CA VAL A 115 9.24 -8.94 -4.21
C VAL A 115 10.40 -8.58 -5.14
N GLY A 116 10.08 -8.15 -6.36
CA GLY A 116 11.07 -7.76 -7.37
C GLY A 116 11.91 -6.54 -6.96
N ALA A 117 11.29 -5.55 -6.32
CA ALA A 117 11.91 -4.27 -5.95
C ALA A 117 12.56 -4.28 -4.57
N LEU A 118 11.85 -4.79 -3.56
CA LEU A 118 12.28 -4.75 -2.16
C LEU A 118 13.33 -5.82 -1.84
N LYS A 119 13.33 -6.94 -2.59
CA LYS A 119 14.18 -8.12 -2.34
C LYS A 119 14.04 -8.66 -0.91
N LEU A 120 12.85 -8.48 -0.33
CA LEU A 120 12.49 -9.05 0.96
C LEU A 120 11.89 -10.45 0.80
N ARG A 121 11.77 -11.18 1.90
CA ARG A 121 11.09 -12.48 1.92
C ARG A 121 9.68 -12.36 1.33
N ASN A 122 9.35 -13.21 0.36
CA ASN A 122 7.99 -13.29 -0.16
C ASN A 122 7.11 -14.06 0.85
N ARG A 123 6.11 -13.39 1.42
CA ARG A 123 5.16 -13.98 2.38
C ARG A 123 3.82 -14.35 1.74
N GLY A 124 3.67 -14.10 0.44
CA GLY A 124 2.56 -14.58 -0.36
C GLY A 124 1.34 -13.66 -0.40
N LEU A 125 0.34 -14.13 -1.12
CA LEU A 125 -1.00 -13.55 -1.15
C LEU A 125 -1.83 -14.16 -0.03
N LYS A 126 -2.61 -13.32 0.65
CA LYS A 126 -3.46 -13.71 1.78
C LYS A 126 -4.87 -13.15 1.60
N THR A 127 -5.88 -13.95 1.88
CA THR A 127 -7.25 -13.43 1.96
C THR A 127 -7.45 -12.65 3.26
N GLU A 128 -8.50 -11.84 3.34
CA GLU A 128 -8.80 -11.01 4.51
C GLU A 128 -8.90 -11.82 5.81
N ASP A 129 -9.46 -13.03 5.78
CA ASP A 129 -9.55 -13.94 6.94
C ASP A 129 -8.20 -14.43 7.47
N GLN A 130 -7.12 -14.25 6.69
CA GLN A 130 -5.75 -14.56 7.09
C GLN A 130 -5.01 -13.33 7.65
N SER A 131 -5.69 -12.18 7.72
CA SER A 131 -5.22 -10.97 8.39
C SER A 131 -5.30 -11.11 9.91
N PRO A 132 -4.41 -10.49 10.68
CA PRO A 132 -4.59 -10.36 12.13
C PRO A 132 -5.71 -9.37 12.51
N ARG A 133 -6.27 -8.63 11.54
CA ARG A 133 -7.38 -7.69 11.73
C ARG A 133 -8.69 -8.37 11.35
N ASP A 134 -9.75 -8.10 12.12
CA ASP A 134 -11.10 -8.63 11.85
C ASP A 134 -11.68 -8.14 10.51
N ARG A 135 -11.27 -6.94 10.07
CA ARG A 135 -11.71 -6.33 8.80
C ARG A 135 -10.67 -5.39 8.23
N LEU A 136 -10.53 -5.39 6.91
CA LEU A 136 -9.73 -4.51 6.10
C LEU A 136 -10.68 -3.66 5.22
N HIS A 137 -11.24 -2.59 5.80
CA HIS A 137 -12.24 -1.71 5.15
C HIS A 137 -11.88 -1.28 3.72
N VAL A 138 -10.60 -1.05 3.44
CA VAL A 138 -10.12 -0.68 2.10
C VAL A 138 -10.38 -1.75 1.01
N LEU A 139 -10.66 -2.99 1.40
CA LEU A 139 -11.07 -4.08 0.51
C LEU A 139 -12.57 -4.03 0.17
N ASP A 140 -13.35 -3.11 0.73
CA ASP A 140 -14.76 -2.92 0.36
C ASP A 140 -14.92 -2.24 -1.02
N PHE A 141 -13.87 -1.56 -1.51
CA PHE A 141 -13.81 -0.93 -2.84
C PHE A 141 -14.34 -1.84 -3.94
N ARG A 142 -15.29 -1.39 -4.76
CA ARG A 142 -15.99 -2.24 -5.76
C ARG A 142 -15.12 -2.74 -6.90
N GLY A 143 -14.05 -2.03 -7.24
CA GLY A 143 -13.10 -2.43 -8.27
C GLY A 143 -12.05 -3.41 -7.72
N SER A 144 -10.96 -3.59 -8.46
CA SER A 144 -9.89 -4.49 -8.03
C SER A 144 -9.09 -3.90 -6.86
N ALA A 145 -9.10 -4.55 -5.70
CA ALA A 145 -8.51 -4.00 -4.47
C ALA A 145 -7.47 -4.94 -3.84
N CYS A 146 -6.44 -4.34 -3.25
CA CYS A 146 -5.53 -5.07 -2.36
C CYS A 146 -4.89 -4.13 -1.33
N LEU A 147 -4.42 -4.71 -0.23
CA LEU A 147 -3.57 -4.05 0.77
C LEU A 147 -2.18 -4.65 0.71
N LEU A 148 -1.17 -3.84 0.45
CA LEU A 148 0.24 -4.21 0.41
C LEU A 148 0.92 -3.88 1.74
N GLU A 149 1.41 -4.92 2.40
CA GLU A 149 2.37 -4.79 3.49
C GLU A 149 3.78 -4.78 2.90
N LEU A 150 4.40 -3.61 2.84
CA LEU A 150 5.71 -3.40 2.21
C LEU A 150 6.82 -4.21 2.90
N GLY A 151 6.72 -4.38 4.21
CA GLY A 151 7.71 -5.06 5.05
C GLY A 151 7.45 -4.74 6.51
N PHE A 152 8.33 -5.22 7.40
CA PHE A 152 8.16 -4.99 8.83
C PHE A 152 8.90 -3.72 9.28
N ILE A 153 8.17 -2.65 9.66
CA ILE A 153 8.81 -1.41 10.15
C ILE A 153 9.58 -1.65 11.46
N SER A 154 9.15 -2.62 12.27
CA SER A 154 9.85 -3.03 13.49
C SER A 154 11.18 -3.77 13.19
N SER A 155 11.38 -4.25 11.97
CA SER A 155 12.57 -5.01 11.58
C SER A 155 13.71 -4.10 11.15
N PRO A 156 14.88 -4.13 11.82
CA PRO A 156 16.06 -3.39 11.34
C PRO A 156 16.55 -3.87 9.97
N TRP A 157 16.16 -5.06 9.52
CA TRP A 157 16.52 -5.62 8.22
C TRP A 157 15.65 -5.07 7.08
N ASP A 158 14.35 -4.89 7.33
CA ASP A 158 13.41 -4.41 6.32
C ASP A 158 13.46 -2.88 6.18
N ARG A 159 13.63 -2.13 7.29
CA ARG A 159 13.61 -0.65 7.31
C ARG A 159 14.47 0.01 6.21
N PRO A 160 15.74 -0.38 5.99
CA PRO A 160 16.54 0.19 4.91
C PRO A 160 15.93 0.00 3.52
N ARG A 161 15.10 -1.04 3.31
CA ARG A 161 14.38 -1.26 2.05
C ARG A 161 13.15 -0.38 1.93
N LEU A 162 12.44 -0.14 3.04
CA LEU A 162 11.21 0.66 3.10
C LEU A 162 11.46 2.15 2.78
N VAL A 163 12.54 2.72 3.31
CA VAL A 163 12.86 4.15 3.12
C VAL A 163 13.65 4.45 1.84
N ASN A 164 14.12 3.42 1.14
CA ASN A 164 14.98 3.57 -0.04
C ASN A 164 14.18 4.03 -1.27
N ARG A 165 14.53 5.22 -1.78
CA ARG A 165 13.90 5.83 -2.96
C ARG A 165 14.04 4.96 -4.23
N THR A 166 15.19 4.33 -4.44
CA THR A 166 15.41 3.46 -5.60
C THR A 166 14.47 2.25 -5.58
N ASN A 167 14.22 1.66 -4.41
CA ASN A 167 13.26 0.57 -4.28
C ASN A 167 11.83 1.03 -4.58
N ARG A 168 11.43 2.23 -4.13
CA ARG A 168 10.10 2.81 -4.45
C ARG A 168 9.91 2.95 -5.95
N ILE A 169 10.87 3.56 -6.64
CA ILE A 169 10.81 3.74 -8.11
C ILE A 169 10.77 2.37 -8.80
N ALA A 170 11.67 1.47 -8.42
CA ALA A 170 11.74 0.14 -9.02
C ALA A 170 10.46 -0.69 -8.83
N PHE A 171 9.71 -0.48 -7.73
CA PHE A 171 8.42 -1.12 -7.52
C PHE A 171 7.38 -0.63 -8.53
N TRP A 172 7.22 0.68 -8.66
CA TRP A 172 6.24 1.27 -9.56
C TRP A 172 6.56 1.02 -11.04
N ASP A 173 7.84 1.07 -11.43
CA ASP A 173 8.29 0.70 -12.77
C ASP A 173 7.90 -0.75 -13.12
N ARG A 174 8.09 -1.68 -12.16
CA ARG A 174 7.75 -3.09 -12.33
C ARG A 174 6.25 -3.29 -12.46
N LEU A 175 5.46 -2.64 -11.61
CA LEU A 175 4.01 -2.75 -11.68
C LEU A 175 3.48 -2.19 -13.01
N ALA A 176 3.97 -1.04 -13.44
CA ALA A 176 3.58 -0.45 -14.72
C ALA A 176 3.94 -1.35 -15.92
N ALA A 177 5.15 -1.93 -15.92
CA ALA A 177 5.56 -2.86 -16.97
C ALA A 177 4.65 -4.10 -17.05
N GLN A 178 4.19 -4.61 -15.90
CA GLN A 178 3.25 -5.73 -15.83
C GLN A 178 1.82 -5.37 -16.27
N LEU A 179 1.42 -4.10 -16.13
CA LEU A 179 0.10 -3.61 -16.55
C LEU A 179 0.02 -3.37 -18.06
N GLN A 180 1.16 -3.20 -18.73
CA GLN A 180 1.27 -2.91 -20.16
C GLN A 180 1.60 -4.15 -21.01
N SER A 181 1.88 -5.30 -20.39
CA SER A 181 2.12 -6.59 -21.05
C SER A 181 0.84 -7.40 -21.26
#